data_AF-A0A8T4WPZ6-F1
#
_entry.id   AF-A0A8T4WPZ6-F1
#
_cell.length_a   1.000
_cell.length_b   1.000
_cell.length_c   1.000
_cell.angle_alpha   90.00
_cell.angle_beta   90.00
_cell.angle_gamma   90.00
#
_symmetry.space_group_name_H-M   'P 1'
#
loop_
_entity.id
_entity.type
_entity.pdbx_description
1 polymer ?
#
loop_
_entity_poly.entity_id
_entity_poly.type
_entity_poly.pdbx_seq_one_letter_code
_entity_poly.pdbx_strand_id
1 'polypeptide(L)'
;MLVGGKRFTPAAKKHARKTRVELVEGGYASFDLFGHDLVTPHTIASEEEVQLVLDHYGIDKQKLPRIFREDPAVKLLGARPGHVVRIERDSPTAGKTYYYRLVVEPGQ
;
A
#
# COMPACT_ATOMS: atom_id res chain seq x y z
N MET A 1 -7.56 0.05 -15.96
CA MET A 1 -6.38 0.87 -15.65
C MET A 1 -5.83 1.40 -16.97
N LEU A 2 -5.70 2.72 -17.11
CA LEU A 2 -5.07 3.36 -18.27
C LEU A 2 -3.76 4.00 -17.81
N VAL A 3 -2.66 3.56 -18.41
CA VAL A 3 -1.30 4.02 -18.10
C VAL A 3 -0.92 5.09 -19.11
N GLY A 4 -0.89 6.35 -18.68
CA GLY A 4 -0.58 7.50 -19.54
C GLY A 4 0.80 8.07 -19.28
N GLY A 5 1.23 9.01 -20.13
CA GLY A 5 2.43 9.83 -19.89
C GLY A 5 2.27 10.81 -18.72
N LYS A 6 3.18 11.79 -18.59
CA LYS A 6 3.30 12.67 -17.40
C LYS A 6 2.01 13.35 -16.91
N ARG A 7 1.02 13.58 -17.78
CA ARG A 7 -0.25 14.24 -17.42
C ARG A 7 -1.41 13.75 -18.29
N PHE A 8 -2.61 13.70 -17.71
CA PHE A 8 -3.86 13.57 -18.46
C PHE A 8 -4.56 14.92 -18.62
N THR A 9 -5.27 15.08 -19.74
CA THR A 9 -6.13 16.24 -19.97
C THR A 9 -7.32 16.24 -19.00
N PRO A 10 -7.88 17.41 -18.64
CA PRO A 10 -9.07 17.49 -17.78
C PRO A 10 -10.27 16.69 -18.30
N ALA A 11 -10.45 16.65 -19.64
CA ALA A 11 -11.50 15.86 -20.28
C ALA A 11 -11.32 14.35 -20.03
N ALA A 12 -10.08 13.83 -20.15
CA ALA A 12 -9.77 12.44 -19.84
C ALA A 12 -10.03 12.12 -18.36
N LYS A 13 -9.63 13.01 -17.43
CA LYS A 13 -9.91 12.86 -15.99
C LYS A 13 -11.40 12.79 -15.68
N LYS A 14 -12.21 13.66 -16.30
CA LYS A 14 -13.67 13.68 -16.14
C LYS A 14 -14.30 12.40 -16.69
N HIS A 15 -13.85 11.94 -17.85
CA HIS A 15 -14.36 10.72 -18.47
C HIS A 15 -14.03 9.48 -17.64
N ALA A 16 -12.78 9.36 -17.17
CA ALA A 16 -12.33 8.25 -16.34
C ALA A 16 -13.12 8.13 -15.02
N ARG A 17 -13.41 9.25 -14.36
CA ARG A 17 -14.31 9.28 -13.19
C ARG A 17 -15.71 8.73 -13.51
N LYS A 18 -16.24 9.09 -14.68
CA LYS A 18 -17.57 8.64 -15.15
C LYS A 18 -17.59 7.15 -15.47
N THR A 19 -16.53 6.61 -16.08
CA THR A 19 -16.44 5.22 -16.51
C THR A 19 -15.76 4.30 -15.49
N ARG A 20 -15.42 4.79 -14.30
CA ARG A 20 -14.68 4.06 -13.25
C ARG A 20 -13.35 3.47 -13.75
N VAL A 21 -12.72 4.15 -14.70
CA VAL A 21 -11.38 3.79 -15.17
C VAL A 21 -10.36 4.47 -14.28
N GLU A 22 -9.44 3.68 -13.70
CA GLU A 22 -8.30 4.25 -12.98
C GLU A 22 -7.27 4.79 -13.98
N LEU A 23 -7.02 6.09 -13.89
CA LEU A 23 -5.96 6.78 -14.62
C LEU A 23 -4.71 6.79 -13.76
N VAL A 24 -3.63 6.26 -14.31
CA VAL A 24 -2.32 6.27 -13.66
C VAL A 24 -1.48 7.26 -14.47
N GLU A 25 -0.90 8.29 -13.82
CA GLU A 25 -0.10 9.34 -14.45
C GLU A 25 1.38 8.94 -14.52
N GLY A 26 2.03 9.18 -15.67
CA GLY A 26 3.37 8.69 -16.00
C GLY A 26 4.43 9.00 -14.95
N GLY A 27 5.37 8.06 -14.77
CA GLY A 27 6.44 8.13 -13.76
C GLY A 27 6.60 6.85 -12.93
N TYR A 28 5.80 5.81 -13.20
CA TYR A 28 5.99 4.49 -12.60
C TYR A 28 7.29 3.86 -13.12
N ALA A 29 7.90 3.07 -12.24
CA ALA A 29 8.98 2.17 -12.58
C ALA A 29 8.60 1.32 -13.80
N SER A 30 9.47 1.25 -14.81
CA SER A 30 9.36 0.29 -15.92
C SER A 30 9.70 -1.14 -15.49
N PHE A 31 9.76 -1.38 -14.18
CA PHE A 31 10.20 -2.60 -13.54
C PHE A 31 9.26 -2.93 -12.38
N ASP A 32 9.24 -4.20 -12.00
CA ASP A 32 8.46 -4.66 -10.85
C ASP A 32 9.07 -4.13 -9.55
N LEU A 33 8.30 -3.35 -8.79
CA LEU A 33 8.74 -2.77 -7.53
C LEU A 33 9.10 -3.86 -6.51
N PHE A 34 8.31 -4.94 -6.44
CA PHE A 34 8.54 -6.04 -5.49
C PHE A 34 9.65 -7.01 -5.97
N GLY A 35 10.18 -6.79 -7.18
CA GLY A 35 11.36 -7.49 -7.67
C GLY A 35 12.69 -6.90 -7.15
N HIS A 36 12.64 -5.79 -6.40
CA HIS A 36 13.85 -5.17 -5.84
C HIS A 36 14.18 -5.74 -4.46
N ASP A 37 15.44 -6.10 -4.22
CA ASP A 37 15.91 -6.73 -2.98
C ASP A 37 15.56 -5.93 -1.71
N LEU A 38 15.55 -4.59 -1.78
CA LEU A 38 15.23 -3.72 -0.64
C LEU A 38 13.73 -3.49 -0.45
N VAL A 39 12.89 -3.87 -1.42
CA VAL A 39 11.44 -3.78 -1.30
C VAL A 39 10.89 -5.17 -1.05
N THR A 40 10.76 -5.49 0.23
CA THR A 40 10.22 -6.79 0.63
C THR A 40 8.74 -6.95 0.22
N PRO A 41 8.20 -8.17 0.17
CA PRO A 41 6.80 -8.40 -0.16
C PRO A 41 5.85 -7.72 0.83
N HIS A 42 4.83 -7.05 0.30
CA HIS A 42 3.75 -6.43 1.06
C HIS A 42 2.41 -7.08 0.67
N THR A 43 1.53 -7.29 1.64
CA THR A 43 0.17 -7.83 1.43
C THR A 43 -0.85 -7.09 2.30
N ILE A 44 -2.10 -6.99 1.86
CA ILE A 44 -3.17 -6.44 2.71
C ILE A 44 -3.55 -7.53 3.72
N ALA A 45 -3.42 -7.22 5.02
CA ALA A 45 -3.75 -8.15 6.10
C ALA A 45 -5.27 -8.36 6.19
N SER A 46 -5.69 -9.57 6.55
CA SER A 46 -7.10 -9.86 6.83
C SER A 46 -7.54 -9.22 8.15
N GLU A 47 -8.85 -9.01 8.32
CA GLU A 47 -9.38 -8.47 9.59
C GLU A 47 -9.06 -9.36 10.79
N GLU A 48 -9.13 -10.68 10.59
CA GLU A 48 -8.77 -11.69 11.61
C GLU A 48 -7.31 -11.57 12.03
N GLU A 49 -6.39 -11.46 11.07
CA GLU A 49 -4.95 -11.31 11.33
C GLU A 49 -4.66 -9.99 12.05
N VAL A 50 -5.31 -8.90 11.63
CA VAL A 50 -5.18 -7.60 12.28
C VAL A 50 -5.66 -7.67 13.72
N GLN A 51 -6.82 -8.29 13.98
CA GLN A 51 -7.36 -8.41 15.33
C GLN A 51 -6.43 -9.19 16.24
N LEU A 52 -5.89 -10.32 15.77
CA LEU A 52 -4.90 -11.12 16.51
C LEU A 52 -3.67 -10.29 16.91
N VAL A 53 -3.15 -9.46 15.99
CA VAL A 53 -2.00 -8.59 16.26
C VAL A 53 -2.35 -7.53 17.30
N LEU A 54 -3.50 -6.87 17.17
CA LEU A 54 -3.93 -5.83 18.11
C LEU A 54 -4.15 -6.39 19.51
N ASP A 55 -4.77 -7.57 19.62
CA ASP A 55 -5.01 -8.26 20.88
C ASP A 55 -3.70 -8.74 21.53
N HIS A 56 -2.78 -9.30 20.72
CA HIS A 56 -1.49 -9.77 21.21
C HIS A 56 -0.67 -8.65 21.86
N TYR A 57 -0.67 -7.46 21.27
CA TYR A 57 0.05 -6.30 21.79
C TYR A 57 -0.79 -5.43 22.73
N GLY A 58 -2.10 -5.66 22.85
CA GLY A 58 -3.01 -4.83 23.65
C GLY A 58 -3.09 -3.38 23.16
N ILE A 59 -3.03 -3.17 21.84
CA ILE A 59 -2.99 -1.83 21.24
C ILE A 59 -4.17 -1.57 20.32
N ASP A 60 -4.49 -0.29 20.15
CA ASP A 60 -5.44 0.16 19.14
C ASP A 60 -4.77 0.23 17.77
N LYS A 61 -5.58 0.10 16.72
CA LYS A 61 -5.14 0.17 15.32
C LYS A 61 -4.33 1.43 14.98
N GLN A 62 -4.65 2.55 15.62
CA GLN A 62 -3.97 3.85 15.44
C GLN A 62 -2.53 3.86 15.98
N LYS A 63 -2.18 2.94 16.88
CA LYS A 63 -0.83 2.80 17.44
C LYS A 63 0.09 1.97 16.56
N LEU A 64 -0.44 1.33 15.50
CA LEU A 64 0.40 0.67 14.50
C LEU A 64 1.26 1.70 13.76
N PRO A 65 2.51 1.35 13.39
CA PRO A 65 3.33 2.19 12.54
C PRO A 65 2.59 2.56 11.25
N ARG A 66 2.73 3.82 10.82
CA ARG A 66 1.92 4.37 9.73
C ARG A 66 2.63 4.25 8.40
N ILE A 67 1.87 4.07 7.31
CA ILE A 67 2.34 4.16 5.93
C ILE A 67 1.36 5.03 5.14
N PHE A 68 1.88 5.93 4.29
CA PHE A 68 1.02 6.84 3.55
C PHE A 68 0.36 6.13 2.37
N ARG A 69 -0.85 6.57 2.03
CA ARG A 69 -1.57 6.16 0.82
C ARG A 69 -0.76 6.41 -0.46
N GLU A 70 0.13 7.40 -0.45
CA GLU A 70 0.94 7.78 -1.61
C GLU A 70 2.11 6.84 -1.86
N ASP A 71 2.47 5.99 -0.89
CA ASP A 71 3.58 5.06 -0.99
C ASP A 71 3.43 4.14 -2.22
N PRO A 72 4.49 3.93 -3.03
CA PRO A 72 4.40 3.09 -4.23
C PRO A 72 3.90 1.68 -3.97
N ALA A 73 4.32 1.03 -2.87
CA ALA A 73 3.89 -0.32 -2.53
C ALA A 73 2.40 -0.36 -2.17
N VAL A 74 1.92 0.65 -1.42
CA VAL A 74 0.50 0.78 -1.04
C VAL A 74 -0.39 1.04 -2.25
N LYS A 75 0.06 1.90 -3.18
CA LYS A 75 -0.64 2.18 -4.45
C LYS A 75 -0.76 0.92 -5.31
N LEU A 76 0.33 0.17 -5.47
CA LEU A 76 0.32 -1.06 -6.26
C LEU A 76 -0.60 -2.13 -5.67
N LEU A 77 -0.66 -2.23 -4.34
CA LEU A 77 -1.60 -3.13 -3.65
C LEU A 77 -3.05 -2.66 -3.68
N GLY A 78 -3.32 -1.42 -4.09
CA GLY A 78 -4.66 -0.83 -4.06
C GLY A 78 -5.21 -0.61 -2.64
N ALA A 79 -4.33 -0.55 -1.64
CA ALA A 79 -4.73 -0.40 -0.25
C ALA A 79 -5.30 1.00 0.04
N ARG A 80 -6.25 1.07 0.98
CA ARG A 80 -6.97 2.30 1.34
C ARG A 80 -6.66 2.70 2.77
N PRO A 81 -6.79 3.99 3.14
CA PRO A 81 -6.66 4.41 4.52
C PRO A 81 -7.55 3.58 5.44
N GLY A 82 -7.00 3.16 6.57
CA GLY A 82 -7.66 2.22 7.47
C GLY A 82 -7.36 0.74 7.16
N HIS A 83 -6.82 0.39 6.01
CA HIS A 83 -6.27 -0.96 5.80
C HIS A 83 -4.95 -1.12 6.56
N VAL A 84 -4.61 -2.36 6.91
CA VAL A 84 -3.31 -2.71 7.46
C VAL A 84 -2.54 -3.50 6.42
N VAL A 85 -1.30 -3.12 6.18
CA VAL A 85 -0.38 -3.81 5.28
C VAL A 85 0.57 -4.65 6.12
N ARG A 86 0.64 -5.93 5.80
CA ARG A 86 1.62 -6.88 6.33
C ARG A 86 2.84 -6.90 5.42
N ILE A 87 4.01 -6.72 6.04
CA ILE A 87 5.32 -6.69 5.41
C ILE A 87 6.07 -7.92 5.87
N GLU A 88 6.44 -8.79 4.95
CA GLU A 88 7.24 -9.98 5.23
C GLU A 88 8.70 -9.65 4.99
N ARG A 89 9.55 -9.75 6.01
CA ARG A 89 10.99 -9.50 5.89
C ARG A 89 11.80 -10.70 6.35
N ASP A 90 12.90 -10.98 5.67
CA ASP A 90 13.90 -11.92 6.14
C ASP A 90 14.83 -11.22 7.15
N SER A 91 14.89 -11.77 8.36
CA SER A 91 15.76 -11.35 9.44
C SER A 91 16.91 -12.34 9.57
N PRO A 92 18.18 -11.87 9.61
CA PRO A 92 19.33 -12.75 9.82
C PRO A 92 19.27 -13.55 11.12
N THR A 93 18.58 -13.04 12.15
CA THR A 93 18.51 -13.66 13.48
C THR A 93 17.23 -14.45 13.72
N ALA A 94 16.12 -14.01 13.12
CA ALA A 94 14.78 -14.54 13.42
C ALA A 94 14.13 -15.26 12.24
N GLY A 95 14.82 -15.39 11.11
CA GLY A 95 14.23 -15.88 9.87
C GLY A 95 13.13 -14.95 9.39
N LYS A 96 11.96 -15.48 9.02
CA LYS A 96 10.85 -14.67 8.52
C LYS A 96 10.16 -13.90 9.64
N THR A 97 10.09 -12.57 9.51
CA THR A 97 9.40 -11.68 10.45
C THR A 97 8.29 -10.91 9.74
N TYR A 98 7.15 -10.75 10.41
CA TYR A 98 6.02 -9.98 9.90
C TYR A 98 5.90 -8.63 10.61
N TYR A 99 5.75 -7.56 9.82
CA TYR A 99 5.51 -6.20 10.30
C TYR A 99 4.15 -5.72 9.81
N TYR A 100 3.41 -4.99 10.66
CA TYR A 100 2.07 -4.50 10.33
C TYR A 100 2.06 -2.98 10.35
N ARG A 101 1.60 -2.35 9.26
CA ARG A 101 1.53 -0.89 9.14
C ARG A 101 0.12 -0.42 8.77
N LEU A 102 -0.38 0.60 9.45
CA LEU A 102 -1.67 1.23 9.15
C LEU A 102 -1.53 2.21 7.97
N VAL A 103 -2.36 2.04 6.94
CA VAL A 103 -2.45 2.98 5.83
C VAL A 103 -3.20 4.23 6.29
N VAL A 104 -2.61 5.41 6.05
CA VAL A 104 -3.19 6.71 6.42
C VAL A 104 -3.14 7.69 5.26
N GLU A 105 -4.02 8.69 5.30
CA GLU A 105 -3.92 9.83 4.38
C GLU A 105 -2.72 10.71 4.76
N PRO A 106 -2.07 11.37 3.78
CA PRO A 106 -0.99 12.30 4.05
C PRO A 106 -1.52 13.50 4.83
N GLY A 107 -0.78 13.92 5.87
CA GLY A 107 -1.13 15.05 6.73
C GLY A 107 -1.97 14.69 7.96
N GLN A 108 -2.32 13.42 8.13
CA GLN A 108 -2.93 12.89 9.34
C GLN A 108 -1.85 12.44 10.34
#